data_AF-A0A8J7NWV2-F1
#
_entry.id   AF-A0A8J7NWV2-F1
#
_cell.length_a   1.000
_cell.length_b   1.000
_cell.length_c   1.000
_cell.angle_alpha   90.00
_cell.angle_beta   90.00
_cell.angle_gamma   90.00
#
_symmetry.space_group_name_H-M   'P 1'
#
loop_
_entity.id
_entity.type
_entity.pdbx_description
1 polymer ?
#
loop_
_entity_poly.entity_id
_entity_poly.type
_entity_poly.pdbx_seq_one_letter_code
_entity_poly.pdbx_strand_id
1 'polypeptide(L)'
;MRHRVIETRQEVFNHNEHEVSKRWTFEEGIKRPYFHVKPLEKAQLNNWKEYLDFEIENGTPERVVVLFERCLIACALYEEFWIKYAKYLENHSIEGVRHVYMKACTMHLPKKPMLHFLWAAFEEQQGMLTRFLYIVFSYYSNATVAFFDDTNPPGDSASVVH
;
A
#
# COMPACT_ATOMS: atom_id res chain seq x y z
N MET A 1 12.18 -47.49 -0.68
CA MET A 1 11.85 -46.32 -1.53
C MET A 1 10.75 -45.46 -0.91
N ARG A 2 9.57 -46.01 -0.56
CA ARG A 2 8.45 -45.28 0.07
C ARG A 2 8.80 -44.56 1.38
N HIS A 3 9.58 -45.18 2.26
CA HIS A 3 9.98 -44.60 3.55
C HIS A 3 10.78 -43.30 3.39
N ARG A 4 11.79 -43.30 2.50
CA ARG A 4 12.62 -42.11 2.22
C ARG A 4 11.80 -40.94 1.67
N VAL A 5 10.80 -41.23 0.83
CA VAL A 5 9.90 -40.18 0.29
C VAL A 5 9.02 -39.58 1.39
N ILE A 6 8.56 -40.40 2.34
CA ILE A 6 7.77 -39.92 3.49
C ILE A 6 8.64 -39.04 4.38
N GLU A 7 9.87 -39.47 4.68
CA GLU A 7 10.82 -38.77 5.53
C GLU A 7 11.18 -37.38 4.98
N THR A 8 11.58 -37.28 3.70
CA THR A 8 11.87 -35.98 3.07
C THR A 8 10.66 -35.04 3.07
N ARG A 9 9.44 -35.56 2.89
CA ARG A 9 8.22 -34.74 2.95
C ARG A 9 7.92 -34.26 4.37
N GLN A 10 8.23 -35.08 5.38
CA GLN A 10 8.06 -34.70 6.78
C GLN A 10 8.99 -33.56 7.17
N GLU A 11 10.23 -33.55 6.69
CA GLU A 11 11.18 -32.45 6.93
C GLU A 11 10.66 -31.12 6.35
N VAL A 12 10.21 -31.13 5.09
CA VAL A 12 9.62 -29.95 4.44
C VAL A 12 8.37 -29.48 5.18
N PHE A 13 7.52 -30.42 5.62
CA PHE A 13 6.34 -30.10 6.41
C PHE A 13 6.69 -29.43 7.73
N ASN A 14 7.60 -30.02 8.51
CA ASN A 14 8.00 -29.49 9.82
C ASN A 14 8.62 -28.09 9.69
N HIS A 15 9.44 -27.87 8.66
CA HIS A 15 10.00 -26.57 8.37
C HIS A 15 8.91 -25.54 8.04
N ASN A 16 7.97 -25.90 7.16
CA ASN A 16 6.86 -25.03 6.80
C ASN A 16 5.93 -24.75 7.98
N GLU A 17 5.63 -25.74 8.82
CA GLU A 17 4.83 -25.58 10.03
C GLU A 17 5.46 -24.56 10.98
N HIS A 18 6.77 -24.64 11.18
CA HIS A 18 7.50 -23.65 11.99
C HIS A 18 7.39 -22.25 11.39
N GLU A 19 7.55 -22.10 10.08
CA GLU A 19 7.40 -20.83 9.39
C GLU A 19 5.95 -20.30 9.48
N VAL A 20 4.94 -21.14 9.31
CA VAL A 20 3.52 -20.76 9.48
C VAL A 20 3.26 -20.30 10.91
N SER A 21 3.78 -21.02 11.90
CA SER A 21 3.60 -20.69 13.31
C SER A 21 4.13 -19.30 13.66
N LYS A 22 5.25 -18.85 13.05
CA LYS A 22 5.78 -17.49 13.26
C LYS A 22 4.82 -16.39 12.82
N ARG A 23 3.96 -16.68 11.85
CA ARG A 23 3.08 -15.70 11.18
C ARG A 23 1.62 -15.81 11.58
N TRP A 24 1.29 -16.89 12.27
CA TRP A 24 -0.07 -17.23 12.63
C TRP A 24 -0.79 -16.07 13.35
N THR A 25 -0.13 -15.46 14.33
CA THR A 25 -0.70 -14.35 15.11
C THR A 25 -1.04 -13.14 14.23
N PHE A 26 -0.19 -12.81 13.26
CA PHE A 26 -0.42 -11.71 12.34
C PHE A 26 -1.55 -12.01 11.36
N GLU A 27 -1.56 -13.21 10.77
CA GLU A 27 -2.61 -13.64 9.84
C GLU A 27 -3.97 -13.73 10.53
N GLU A 28 -4.02 -14.25 11.76
CA GLU A 28 -5.23 -14.27 12.59
C GLU A 28 -5.72 -12.86 12.94
N GLY A 29 -4.81 -11.90 13.10
CA GLY A 29 -5.11 -10.48 13.35
C GLY A 29 -5.80 -9.77 12.17
N ILE A 30 -5.67 -10.29 10.94
CA ILE A 30 -6.28 -9.69 9.75
C ILE A 30 -7.76 -10.09 9.66
N LYS A 31 -8.66 -9.25 10.20
CA LYS A 31 -10.11 -9.50 10.09
C LYS A 31 -10.73 -9.02 8.78
N ARG A 32 -10.08 -8.11 8.05
CA ARG A 32 -10.56 -7.59 6.77
C ARG A 32 -9.44 -7.62 5.72
N PRO A 33 -9.34 -8.71 4.92
CA PRO A 33 -8.29 -8.86 3.90
C PRO A 33 -8.62 -8.20 2.55
N TYR A 34 -9.79 -7.55 2.43
CA TYR A 34 -10.27 -6.92 1.20
C TYR A 34 -10.50 -5.42 1.39
N PHE A 35 -10.57 -4.68 0.28
CA PHE A 35 -10.85 -3.26 0.29
C PHE A 35 -12.27 -2.95 0.79
N HIS A 36 -12.39 -1.97 1.68
CA HIS A 36 -13.67 -1.39 2.06
C HIS A 36 -13.49 0.08 2.43
N VAL A 37 -14.44 0.93 2.04
CA VAL A 37 -14.45 2.38 2.34
C VAL A 37 -14.53 2.73 3.83
N LYS A 38 -14.95 1.79 4.70
CA LYS A 38 -15.02 2.03 6.14
C LYS A 38 -13.61 1.92 6.69
N PRO A 39 -13.15 2.90 7.50
CA PRO A 39 -11.81 2.85 8.05
C PRO A 39 -11.61 1.55 8.84
N LEU A 40 -10.42 0.98 8.72
CA LEU A 40 -9.93 -0.08 9.59
C LEU A 40 -9.67 0.46 10.99
N GLU A 41 -9.86 -0.40 11.98
CA GLU A 41 -9.55 -0.08 13.36
C GLU A 41 -8.04 0.06 13.56
N LYS A 42 -7.64 0.89 14.52
CA LYS A 42 -6.22 1.13 14.83
C LYS A 42 -5.46 -0.16 15.13
N ALA A 43 -6.10 -1.13 15.80
CA ALA A 43 -5.51 -2.43 16.08
C ALA A 43 -5.14 -3.20 14.79
N GLN A 44 -5.97 -3.13 13.75
CA GLN A 44 -5.69 -3.78 12.47
C GLN A 44 -4.58 -3.07 11.71
N LEU A 45 -4.55 -1.73 11.74
CA LEU A 45 -3.46 -0.95 11.14
C LEU A 45 -2.12 -1.26 11.81
N ASN A 46 -2.10 -1.39 13.14
CA ASN A 46 -0.90 -1.78 13.88
C ASN A 46 -0.47 -3.21 13.52
N ASN A 47 -1.41 -4.16 13.45
CA ASN A 47 -1.10 -5.53 13.04
C ASN A 47 -0.43 -5.59 11.66
N TRP A 48 -0.93 -4.81 10.68
CA TRP A 48 -0.29 -4.71 9.37
C TRP A 48 1.12 -4.11 9.44
N LYS A 49 1.33 -3.06 10.24
CA LYS A 49 2.64 -2.44 10.41
C LYS A 49 3.65 -3.43 11.00
N GLU A 50 3.27 -4.08 12.10
CA GLU A 50 4.11 -5.07 12.79
C GLU A 50 4.40 -6.28 11.89
N TYR A 51 3.41 -6.75 11.11
CA TYR A 51 3.61 -7.87 10.20
C TYR A 51 4.56 -7.51 9.04
N LEU A 52 4.42 -6.30 8.48
CA LEU A 52 5.33 -5.80 7.45
C LEU A 52 6.75 -5.66 8.00
N ASP A 53 6.92 -5.11 9.20
CA ASP A 53 8.23 -5.00 9.85
C ASP A 53 8.86 -6.38 10.07
N PHE A 54 8.07 -7.34 10.55
CA PHE A 54 8.51 -8.73 10.72
C PHE A 54 9.00 -9.37 9.40
N GLU A 55 8.25 -9.26 8.30
CA GLU A 55 8.69 -9.80 7.01
C GLU A 55 9.87 -9.04 6.41
N ILE A 56 9.97 -7.72 6.61
CA ILE A 56 11.13 -6.94 6.15
C ILE A 56 12.42 -7.43 6.83
N GLU A 57 12.34 -7.78 8.11
CA GLU A 57 13.49 -8.24 8.89
C GLU A 57 13.84 -9.71 8.66
N ASN A 58 12.85 -10.58 8.46
CA ASN A 58 13.03 -12.04 8.51
C ASN A 58 12.68 -12.77 7.20
N GLY A 59 11.99 -12.10 6.28
CA GLY A 59 11.47 -12.67 5.03
C GLY A 59 12.43 -12.55 3.85
N THR A 60 12.03 -13.12 2.72
CA THR A 60 12.71 -12.88 1.42
C THR A 60 12.10 -11.66 0.74
N PRO A 61 12.83 -10.97 -0.17
CA PRO A 61 12.30 -9.81 -0.86
C PRO A 61 10.96 -10.06 -1.58
N GLU A 62 10.80 -11.24 -2.17
CA GLU A 62 9.56 -11.64 -2.85
C GLU A 62 8.39 -11.74 -1.87
N ARG A 63 8.61 -12.28 -0.67
CA ARG A 63 7.59 -12.38 0.37
C ARG A 63 7.18 -11.01 0.90
N VAL A 64 8.16 -10.12 1.10
CA VAL A 64 7.92 -8.75 1.53
C VAL A 64 7.06 -8.02 0.51
N VAL A 65 7.40 -8.10 -0.78
CA VAL A 65 6.62 -7.51 -1.88
C VAL A 65 5.20 -8.09 -1.91
N VAL A 66 5.04 -9.42 -1.82
CA VAL A 66 3.72 -10.06 -1.77
C VAL A 66 2.90 -9.55 -0.58
N LEU A 67 3.51 -9.40 0.60
CA LEU A 67 2.80 -8.90 1.78
C LEU A 67 2.42 -7.42 1.63
N PHE A 68 3.29 -6.58 1.05
CA PHE A 68 2.97 -5.19 0.75
C PHE A 68 1.79 -5.06 -0.21
N GLU A 69 1.79 -5.79 -1.33
CA GLU A 69 0.67 -5.76 -2.28
C GLU A 69 -0.64 -6.25 -1.60
N ARG A 70 -0.58 -7.29 -0.75
CA ARG A 70 -1.73 -7.73 0.06
C ARG A 70 -2.21 -6.64 1.02
N CYS A 71 -1.29 -6.00 1.76
CA CYS A 71 -1.61 -4.93 2.69
C CYS A 71 -2.31 -3.78 1.98
N LEU A 72 -1.84 -3.38 0.80
CA LEU A 72 -2.39 -2.26 0.05
C LEU A 72 -3.78 -2.53 -0.54
N ILE A 73 -4.21 -3.79 -0.67
CA ILE A 73 -5.62 -4.11 -1.01
C ILE A 73 -6.55 -3.63 0.11
N ALA A 74 -6.25 -3.96 1.37
CA ALA A 74 -7.08 -3.57 2.51
C ALA A 74 -6.83 -2.10 2.93
N CYS A 75 -5.58 -1.65 2.83
CA CYS A 75 -5.11 -0.37 3.36
C CYS A 75 -4.90 0.70 2.26
N ALA A 76 -5.54 0.58 1.10
CA ALA A 76 -5.33 1.45 -0.05
C ALA A 76 -5.48 2.96 0.26
N LEU A 77 -6.32 3.32 1.24
CA LEU A 77 -6.59 4.72 1.61
C LEU A 77 -5.65 5.29 2.69
N TYR A 78 -4.64 4.54 3.09
CA TYR A 78 -3.71 4.91 4.15
C TYR A 78 -2.31 5.20 3.56
N GLU A 79 -2.00 6.49 3.40
CA GLU A 79 -0.76 6.95 2.76
C GLU A 79 0.52 6.41 3.41
N GLU A 80 0.49 6.17 4.73
CA GLU A 80 1.61 5.62 5.50
C GLU A 80 2.13 4.27 4.97
N PHE A 81 1.25 3.39 4.46
CA PHE A 81 1.67 2.09 3.91
C PHE A 81 2.29 2.23 2.51
N TRP A 82 1.77 3.14 1.69
CA TRP A 82 2.37 3.48 0.40
C TRP A 82 3.77 4.05 0.56
N ILE A 83 3.95 4.98 1.50
CA ILE A 83 5.25 5.58 1.81
C ILE A 83 6.21 4.52 2.32
N LYS A 84 5.77 3.63 3.21
CA LYS A 84 6.60 2.54 3.73
C LYS A 84 7.03 1.58 2.61
N TYR A 85 6.13 1.25 1.68
CA TYR A 85 6.44 0.38 0.55
C TYR A 85 7.43 1.02 -0.42
N ALA A 86 7.23 2.30 -0.77
CA ALA A 86 8.17 3.06 -1.59
C ALA A 86 9.58 3.08 -0.95
N LYS A 87 9.68 3.39 0.34
CA LYS A 87 10.96 3.35 1.08
C LYS A 87 11.64 1.99 1.07
N TYR A 88 10.88 0.91 1.20
CA TYR A 88 11.43 -0.44 1.09
C TYR A 88 12.03 -0.67 -0.31
N LEU A 89 11.33 -0.25 -1.36
CA LEU A 89 11.76 -0.44 -2.75
C LEU A 89 12.93 0.47 -3.18
N GLU A 90 13.24 1.55 -2.47
CA GLU A 90 14.38 2.43 -2.81
C GLU A 90 15.71 1.66 -2.92
N ASN A 91 15.89 0.63 -2.10
CA ASN A 91 17.08 -0.23 -2.13
C ASN A 91 16.97 -1.44 -3.09
N HIS A 92 15.82 -1.63 -3.75
CA HIS A 92 15.53 -2.84 -4.54
C HIS A 92 15.21 -2.54 -6.01
N SER A 93 14.43 -1.49 -6.30
CA SER A 93 14.00 -1.15 -7.66
C SER A 93 13.48 0.28 -7.76
N ILE A 94 14.23 1.14 -8.46
CA ILE A 94 13.83 2.52 -8.78
C ILE A 94 12.49 2.54 -9.54
N GLU A 95 12.30 1.64 -10.50
CA GLU A 95 11.04 1.55 -11.25
C GLU A 95 9.88 1.07 -10.37
N GLY A 96 10.16 0.19 -9.41
CA GLY A 96 9.20 -0.20 -8.39
C GLY A 96 8.72 0.98 -7.55
N VAL A 97 9.64 1.81 -7.05
CA VAL A 97 9.30 3.04 -6.31
C VAL A 97 8.42 3.97 -7.14
N ARG A 98 8.80 4.20 -8.40
CA ARG A 98 8.02 5.02 -9.34
C ARG A 98 6.61 4.48 -9.53
N HIS A 99 6.48 3.17 -9.76
CA HIS A 99 5.18 2.53 -9.94
C HIS A 99 4.32 2.63 -8.68
N VAL A 100 4.89 2.46 -7.49
CA VAL A 100 4.18 2.61 -6.21
C VAL A 100 3.65 4.03 -6.03
N TYR A 101 4.49 5.05 -6.22
CA TYR A 101 4.04 6.44 -6.10
C TYR A 101 3.00 6.82 -7.14
N MET A 102 3.19 6.39 -8.40
CA MET A 102 2.21 6.60 -9.45
C MET A 102 0.86 5.98 -9.07
N LYS A 103 0.84 4.69 -8.67
CA LYS A 103 -0.36 3.97 -8.25
C LYS A 103 -1.07 4.68 -7.08
N ALA A 104 -0.30 5.12 -6.08
CA ALA A 104 -0.81 5.85 -4.93
C ALA A 104 -1.45 7.19 -5.33
N CYS A 105 -0.74 8.02 -6.11
CA CYS A 105 -1.12 9.39 -6.41
C CYS A 105 -2.19 9.50 -7.51
N THR A 106 -2.24 8.57 -8.47
CA THR A 106 -3.19 8.69 -9.60
C THR A 106 -4.49 7.94 -9.38
N MET A 107 -4.48 6.86 -8.59
CA MET A 107 -5.66 5.99 -8.43
C MET A 107 -6.27 6.04 -7.03
N HIS A 108 -5.46 5.97 -5.98
CA HIS A 108 -5.98 5.76 -4.62
C HIS A 108 -6.09 7.03 -3.79
N LEU A 109 -5.10 7.94 -3.91
CA LEU A 109 -4.92 9.08 -3.02
C LEU A 109 -4.57 10.39 -3.77
N PRO A 110 -5.32 10.78 -4.82
CA PRO A 110 -5.00 11.95 -5.66
C PRO A 110 -5.11 13.30 -4.95
N LYS A 111 -5.76 13.35 -3.79
CA LYS A 111 -5.93 14.56 -2.98
C LYS A 111 -4.92 14.66 -1.82
N LYS A 112 -3.95 13.74 -1.72
CA LYS A 112 -2.99 13.69 -0.60
C LYS A 112 -1.68 14.38 -0.97
N PRO A 113 -1.48 15.66 -0.61
CA PRO A 113 -0.31 16.43 -1.05
C PRO A 113 1.03 15.77 -0.71
N MET A 114 1.13 15.16 0.48
CA MET A 114 2.39 14.57 0.93
C MET A 114 2.90 13.49 -0.02
N LEU A 115 2.02 12.62 -0.54
CA LEU A 115 2.42 11.60 -1.50
C LEU A 115 2.94 12.21 -2.82
N HIS A 116 2.28 13.25 -3.32
CA HIS A 116 2.74 13.95 -4.53
C HIS A 116 4.09 14.63 -4.32
N PHE A 117 4.32 15.24 -3.15
CA PHE A 117 5.61 15.85 -2.83
C PHE A 117 6.73 14.82 -2.71
N LEU A 118 6.46 13.69 -2.05
CA LEU A 118 7.43 12.58 -1.96
C LEU A 118 7.73 11.99 -3.33
N TRP A 119 6.72 11.82 -4.18
CA TRP A 119 6.93 11.35 -5.56
C TRP A 119 7.75 12.34 -6.38
N ALA A 120 7.43 13.63 -6.31
CA ALA A 120 8.18 14.67 -7.01
C ALA A 120 9.64 14.71 -6.55
N ALA A 121 9.89 14.72 -5.23
CA ALA A 121 11.24 14.69 -4.66
C ALA A 121 12.02 13.45 -5.10
N PHE A 122 11.37 12.28 -5.15
CA PHE A 122 11.98 11.07 -5.68
C PHE A 122 12.39 11.22 -7.16
N GLU A 123 11.51 11.72 -8.04
CA GLU A 123 11.85 11.90 -9.46
C GLU A 123 12.96 12.94 -9.67
N GLU A 124 12.99 14.00 -8.85
CA GLU A 124 14.07 14.98 -8.84
C GLU A 124 15.41 14.33 -8.47
N GLN A 125 15.43 13.50 -7.42
CA GLN A 125 16.62 12.73 -7.01
C GLN A 125 17.12 11.79 -8.11
N GLN A 126 16.21 11.23 -8.92
CA GLN A 126 16.57 10.39 -10.07
C GLN A 126 16.97 11.20 -11.33
N GLY A 127 16.95 12.54 -11.27
CA GLY A 127 17.27 13.43 -12.39
C GLY A 127 16.15 13.56 -13.43
N MET A 128 14.93 13.12 -13.13
CA MET A 128 13.79 13.09 -14.04
C MET A 128 12.95 14.37 -13.97
N LEU A 129 13.55 15.51 -14.30
CA LEU A 129 12.92 16.84 -14.17
C LEU A 129 11.57 16.97 -14.91
N THR A 130 11.42 16.36 -16.09
CA THR A 130 10.15 16.40 -16.82
C THR A 130 9.01 15.75 -16.04
N ARG A 131 9.29 14.64 -15.35
CA ARG A 131 8.30 13.94 -14.52
C ARG A 131 7.98 14.75 -13.27
N PHE A 132 9.01 15.29 -12.61
CA PHE A 132 8.84 16.22 -11.49
C PHE A 132 7.87 17.36 -11.86
N LEU A 133 8.15 18.08 -12.96
CA LEU A 133 7.32 19.18 -13.43
C LEU A 133 5.89 18.70 -13.71
N TYR A 134 5.73 17.58 -14.41
CA TYR A 134 4.42 17.00 -14.69
C TYR A 134 3.63 16.69 -13.40
N ILE A 135 4.25 16.09 -12.39
CA ILE A 135 3.59 15.76 -11.12
C ILE A 135 3.13 17.04 -10.41
N VAL A 136 3.99 18.05 -10.37
CA VAL A 136 3.70 19.35 -9.74
C VAL A 136 2.55 20.05 -10.48
N PHE A 137 2.65 20.19 -11.81
CA PHE A 137 1.62 20.84 -12.61
C PHE A 137 0.28 20.11 -12.57
N SER A 138 0.28 18.78 -12.68
CA SER A 138 -0.95 17.98 -12.62
C SER A 138 -1.63 18.09 -11.26
N TYR A 139 -0.86 18.06 -10.16
CA TYR A 139 -1.41 18.26 -8.82
C TYR A 139 -2.04 19.65 -8.66
N TYR A 140 -1.34 20.72 -9.03
CA TYR A 140 -1.85 22.08 -8.91
C TYR A 140 -3.07 22.33 -9.81
N SER A 141 -3.04 21.86 -11.06
CA SER A 141 -4.19 21.97 -11.98
C SER A 141 -5.43 21.29 -11.40
N ASN A 142 -5.29 20.07 -10.88
CA ASN A 142 -6.40 19.35 -10.27
C ASN A 142 -6.87 19.99 -8.96
N ALA A 143 -5.96 20.56 -8.17
CA ALA A 143 -6.29 21.29 -6.94
C ALA A 143 -7.05 22.59 -7.23
N THR A 144 -6.71 23.31 -8.30
CA THR A 144 -7.43 24.52 -8.71
C THR A 144 -8.84 24.21 -9.20
N VAL A 145 -9.04 23.14 -9.97
CA VAL A 145 -10.39 22.71 -10.40
C VAL A 145 -11.26 22.29 -9.20
N ALA A 146 -10.70 21.56 -8.23
CA ALA A 146 -11.43 21.15 -7.03
C ALA A 146 -11.91 22.34 -6.18
N PHE A 147 -11.15 23.44 -6.14
CA PHE A 147 -11.56 24.66 -5.43
C PHE A 147 -12.81 25.31 -6.05
N PHE A 148 -12.99 25.19 -7.37
CA PHE A 148 -14.19 25.71 -8.03
C PHE A 148 -15.42 24.79 -7.81
N ASP A 149 -15.24 23.46 -7.78
CA ASP A 149 -16.35 22.52 -7.53
C ASP A 149 -16.92 22.60 -6.10
N ASP A 150 -16.09 22.86 -5.09
CA ASP A 150 -16.54 23.00 -3.68
C ASP A 150 -17.28 24.33 -3.40
N THR A 151 -17.39 25.24 -4.38
CA THR A 151 -18.10 26.52 -4.25
C THR A 151 -19.51 26.52 -4.83
N ASN A 152 -19.97 25.40 -5.40
CA ASN A 152 -21.37 25.26 -5.77
C ASN A 152 -22.22 25.00 -4.51
N PRO A 153 -23.21 25.86 -4.17
CA PRO A 153 -24.09 25.58 -3.05
C PRO A 153 -24.86 24.27 -3.31
N PRO A 154 -25.20 23.49 -2.27
CA PRO A 154 -26.03 22.31 -2.43
C PRO A 154 -27.37 22.74 -3.04
N GLY A 155 -27.64 22.28 -4.26
CA GLY A 155 -28.89 22.53 -4.97
C GLY A 155 -30.07 22.06 -4.14
N ASP A 156 -31.08 22.91 -4.06
CA ASP A 156 -32.38 22.67 -3.43
C ASP A 156 -32.94 21.28 -3.75
N SER A 157 -32.87 20.38 -2.78
CA SER A 157 -33.77 19.23 -2.72
C SER A 157 -35.10 19.67 -2.08
N ALA A 158 -35.89 20.44 -2.83
CA ALA A 158 -37.30 20.66 -2.50
C ALA A 158 -38.11 19.44 -2.96
N SER A 159 -38.28 18.50 -2.03
CA SER A 159 -39.50 17.73 -1.77
C SER A 159 -40.48 17.49 -2.93
N VAL A 160 -40.41 16.29 -3.51
CA VAL A 160 -41.61 15.58 -3.96
C VAL A 160 -42.27 14.97 -2.74
N VAL A 161 -43.41 15.51 -2.31
CA VAL A 161 -44.37 14.79 -1.46
C VAL A 161 -45.77 15.09 -2.01
N HIS A 162 -46.48 14.00 -2.28
CA HIS A 162 -47.87 13.83 -2.76
C HIS A 162 -48.82 15.02 -2.80
#